data_AF-A0A672LX89-F1
#
_entry.id   AF-A0A672LX89-F1
#
_cell.length_a   1.000
_cell.length_b   1.000
_cell.length_c   1.000
_cell.angle_alpha   90.00
_cell.angle_beta   90.00
_cell.angle_gamma   90.00
#
_symmetry.space_group_name_H-M   'P 1'
#
loop_
_entity.id
_entity.type
_entity.pdbx_description
1 polymer ?
#
loop_
_entity_poly.entity_id
_entity_poly.type
_entity_poly.pdbx_seq_one_letter_code
_entity_poly.pdbx_strand_id
1 'polypeptide(L)'
;MHSGDSRCSNGVQQKGKMLSDAQLFDLEFEKLVSELTEQDFTDPVLTDALNRLREVLRYNAPGGKRNRGLSVFGSLRELVSPSEVPPDEVHRALLVGWCIELLQAFFLVSDDIMDASLTRRGQPCWYKKEGIGLDAINDAFLLEGVIYRLLRRHCRGQRYYIHLLELFTETSFQTELGQALDLMTAPPHKIDLDRFTMERYKAIVKYKTAFYSFYLPVAAAMYMAGIGNETEHNNAKTILLE
;
A
#
# COMPACT_ATOMS: atom_id res chain seq x y z
N MET A 1 -38.56 -50.44 30.49
CA MET A 1 -37.27 -50.52 31.21
C MET A 1 -36.20 -50.92 30.21
N HIS A 2 -35.15 -50.10 30.12
CA HIS A 2 -33.87 -50.26 29.38
C HIS A 2 -33.95 -50.29 27.85
N SER A 3 -33.66 -49.22 27.10
CA SER A 3 -32.44 -48.39 27.01
C SER A 3 -31.22 -49.17 26.52
N GLY A 4 -30.80 -48.87 25.28
CA GLY A 4 -29.58 -49.37 24.65
C GLY A 4 -29.14 -48.39 23.55
N ASP A 5 -28.35 -47.40 23.95
CA ASP A 5 -27.81 -46.31 23.13
C ASP A 5 -27.02 -46.80 21.91
N SER A 6 -27.41 -46.34 20.73
CA SER A 6 -26.59 -46.40 19.52
C SER A 6 -25.85 -45.07 19.36
N ARG A 7 -24.53 -45.14 19.53
CA ARG A 7 -23.59 -44.03 19.56
C ARG A 7 -23.69 -43.13 18.32
N CYS A 8 -24.11 -41.88 18.51
CA CYS A 8 -23.79 -40.79 17.60
C CYS A 8 -22.29 -40.48 17.72
N SER A 9 -21.52 -40.84 16.70
CA SER A 9 -20.15 -40.39 16.51
C SER A 9 -20.16 -38.88 16.20
N ASN A 10 -19.92 -38.07 17.24
CA ASN A 10 -19.59 -36.65 17.09
C ASN A 10 -18.21 -36.53 16.45
N GLY A 11 -18.18 -36.47 15.12
CA GLY A 11 -17.05 -35.92 14.39
C GLY A 11 -16.96 -34.43 14.67
N VAL A 12 -16.23 -34.07 15.72
CA VAL A 12 -15.79 -32.68 15.92
C VAL A 12 -14.78 -32.39 14.81
N GLN A 13 -15.25 -31.91 13.67
CA GLN A 13 -14.42 -31.15 12.75
C GLN A 13 -13.84 -29.99 13.55
N GLN A 14 -12.54 -30.05 13.84
CA GLN A 14 -11.80 -28.88 14.28
C GLN A 14 -11.91 -27.83 13.18
N LYS A 15 -12.85 -26.88 13.34
CA LYS A 15 -12.85 -25.64 12.56
C LYS A 15 -11.55 -24.93 12.89
N GLY A 16 -10.56 -25.03 12.00
CA GLY A 16 -9.36 -24.20 12.07
C GLY A 16 -9.78 -22.75 12.25
N LYS A 17 -9.14 -22.04 13.19
CA LYS A 17 -9.47 -20.64 13.49
C LYS A 17 -9.24 -19.81 12.22
N MET A 18 -10.32 -19.28 11.65
CA MET A 18 -10.24 -18.43 10.47
C MET A 18 -9.46 -17.15 10.83
N LEU A 19 -8.43 -16.84 10.06
CA LEU A 19 -7.60 -15.65 10.26
C LEU A 19 -8.43 -14.39 9.96
N SER A 20 -8.17 -13.30 10.69
CA SER A 20 -8.73 -11.99 10.36
C SER A 20 -8.05 -11.38 9.14
N ASP A 21 -8.71 -10.43 8.48
CA ASP A 21 -8.16 -9.72 7.32
C ASP A 21 -6.81 -9.06 7.64
N ALA A 22 -6.66 -8.49 8.84
CA ALA A 22 -5.39 -7.93 9.30
C ALA A 22 -4.30 -9.00 9.46
N GLN A 23 -4.63 -10.20 9.94
CA GLN A 23 -3.68 -11.31 10.06
C GLN A 23 -3.27 -11.85 8.68
N LEU A 24 -4.21 -11.94 7.74
CA LEU A 24 -3.91 -12.31 6.35
C LEU A 24 -3.00 -11.28 5.70
N PHE A 25 -3.28 -9.99 5.89
CA PHE A 25 -2.44 -8.90 5.41
C PHE A 25 -1.03 -8.99 5.98
N ASP A 26 -0.88 -9.19 7.29
CA ASP A 26 0.45 -9.31 7.92
C ASP A 26 1.23 -10.55 7.45
N LEU A 27 0.55 -11.68 7.22
CA LEU A 27 1.21 -12.86 6.65
C LEU A 27 1.69 -12.62 5.21
N GLU A 28 0.94 -11.85 4.42
CA GLU A 28 1.34 -11.49 3.06
C GLU A 28 2.59 -10.60 3.05
N PHE A 29 2.77 -9.76 4.08
CA PHE A 29 3.99 -8.95 4.24
C PHE A 29 5.24 -9.80 4.42
N GLU A 30 5.17 -10.85 5.23
CA GLU A 30 6.33 -11.70 5.46
C GLU A 30 6.74 -12.43 4.18
N LYS A 31 5.77 -12.84 3.36
CA LYS A 31 6.03 -13.45 2.05
C LYS A 31 6.68 -12.47 1.09
N LEU A 32 6.14 -11.25 0.95
CA LEU A 32 6.70 -10.27 0.01
C LEU A 32 8.12 -9.86 0.40
N VAL A 33 8.43 -9.76 1.70
CA VAL A 33 9.78 -9.44 2.17
C VAL A 33 10.76 -10.55 1.77
N SER A 34 10.41 -11.82 2.01
CA SER A 34 11.26 -12.95 1.60
C SER A 34 11.42 -12.98 0.08
N GLU A 35 10.33 -12.83 -0.67
CA GLU A 35 10.37 -12.81 -2.14
C GLU A 35 11.33 -11.73 -2.68
N LEU A 36 11.18 -10.49 -2.23
CA LEU A 36 11.98 -9.35 -2.71
C LEU A 36 13.46 -9.42 -2.31
N THR A 37 13.79 -10.12 -1.23
CA THR A 37 15.14 -10.08 -0.64
C THR A 37 15.92 -11.38 -0.77
N GLU A 38 15.28 -12.48 -1.20
CA GLU A 38 15.90 -13.82 -1.25
C GLU A 38 15.71 -14.51 -2.61
N GLN A 39 14.68 -14.17 -3.38
CA GLN A 39 14.33 -14.89 -4.62
C GLN A 39 14.68 -14.12 -5.88
N ASP A 40 14.70 -12.79 -5.79
CA ASP A 40 14.81 -11.88 -6.93
C ASP A 40 16.20 -11.83 -7.56
N PHE A 41 17.22 -11.87 -6.71
CA PHE A 41 18.62 -11.80 -7.10
C PHE A 41 19.42 -12.76 -6.25
N THR A 42 20.21 -13.60 -6.91
CA THR A 42 21.06 -14.61 -6.24
C THR A 42 22.55 -14.30 -6.36
N ASP A 43 22.91 -13.17 -6.98
CA ASP A 43 24.29 -12.71 -7.06
C ASP A 43 24.78 -12.31 -5.66
N PRO A 44 25.78 -13.02 -5.09
CA PRO A 44 26.26 -12.75 -3.75
C PRO A 44 26.74 -11.30 -3.54
N VAL A 45 27.16 -10.60 -4.61
CA VAL A 45 27.61 -9.19 -4.51
C VAL A 45 26.50 -8.23 -4.08
N LEU A 46 25.23 -8.64 -4.20
CA LEU A 46 24.07 -7.82 -3.82
C LEU A 46 23.61 -8.08 -2.38
N THR A 47 24.25 -8.99 -1.64
CA THR A 47 23.81 -9.43 -0.31
C THR A 47 23.60 -8.26 0.64
N ASP A 48 24.53 -7.31 0.70
CA ASP A 48 24.43 -6.14 1.57
C ASP A 48 23.25 -5.23 1.18
N ALA A 49 23.02 -5.04 -0.12
CA ALA A 49 21.90 -4.25 -0.62
C ALA A 49 20.54 -4.94 -0.37
N LEU A 50 20.47 -6.26 -0.48
CA LEU A 50 19.24 -7.02 -0.17
C LEU A 50 18.95 -7.03 1.34
N ASN A 51 19.99 -7.08 2.17
CA ASN A 51 19.85 -6.90 3.62
C ASN A 51 19.36 -5.49 3.97
N ARG A 52 19.89 -4.46 3.30
CA ARG A 52 19.39 -3.08 3.41
C ARG A 52 17.93 -2.98 3.02
N LEU A 53 17.53 -3.54 1.88
CA LEU A 53 16.14 -3.56 1.43
C LEU A 53 15.22 -4.22 2.46
N ARG A 54 15.62 -5.36 3.03
CA ARG A 54 14.85 -6.05 4.09
C ARG A 54 14.62 -5.13 5.29
N GLU A 55 15.65 -4.42 5.71
CA GLU A 55 15.58 -3.47 6.83
C GLU A 55 14.64 -2.29 6.51
N VAL A 56 14.79 -1.69 5.33
CA VAL A 56 13.94 -0.58 4.84
C VAL A 56 12.47 -0.99 4.82
N LEU A 57 12.15 -2.17 4.29
CA LEU A 57 10.78 -2.68 4.23
C LEU A 57 10.19 -2.85 5.63
N ARG A 58 10.91 -3.54 6.53
CA ARG A 58 10.42 -3.86 7.88
C ARG A 58 10.28 -2.63 8.78
N TYR A 59 11.12 -1.61 8.59
CA TYR A 59 11.07 -0.40 9.40
C TYR A 59 9.95 0.54 8.95
N ASN A 60 9.78 0.71 7.63
CA ASN A 60 8.97 1.80 7.08
C ASN A 60 7.54 1.39 6.69
N ALA A 61 7.30 0.14 6.30
CA ALA A 61 5.97 -0.29 5.83
C ALA A 61 5.02 -0.66 6.98
N PRO A 62 5.42 -1.43 8.01
CA PRO A 62 4.56 -1.79 9.16
C PRO A 62 4.40 -0.68 10.22
N GLY A 63 3.49 -0.88 11.18
CA GLY A 63 3.26 0.04 12.31
C GLY A 63 2.21 1.14 12.06
N GLY A 64 1.68 1.21 10.83
CA GLY A 64 0.50 2.01 10.51
C GLY A 64 -0.83 1.28 10.78
N LYS A 65 -1.94 1.97 10.52
CA LYS A 65 -3.29 1.38 10.60
C LYS A 65 -3.60 0.41 9.44
N ARG A 66 -2.82 0.47 8.35
CA ARG A 66 -2.99 -0.34 7.12
C ARG A 66 -4.33 -0.11 6.42
N ASN A 67 -4.96 1.03 6.67
CA ASN A 67 -6.30 1.33 6.15
C ASN A 67 -6.31 1.35 4.62
N ARG A 68 -5.27 1.88 3.96
CA ARG A 68 -5.23 1.98 2.49
C ARG A 68 -5.11 0.59 1.88
N GLY A 69 -4.21 -0.24 2.42
CA GLY A 69 -4.03 -1.61 1.98
C GLY A 69 -5.28 -2.47 2.21
N LEU A 70 -5.87 -2.41 3.41
CA LEU A 70 -7.08 -3.16 3.74
C LEU A 70 -8.30 -2.69 2.92
N SER A 71 -8.35 -1.42 2.51
CA SER A 71 -9.41 -0.90 1.65
C SER A 71 -9.46 -1.58 0.29
N VAL A 72 -8.34 -2.01 -0.29
CA VAL A 72 -8.36 -2.76 -1.57
C VAL A 72 -9.16 -4.05 -1.42
N PHE A 73 -8.82 -4.82 -0.39
CA PHE A 73 -9.48 -6.09 -0.11
C PHE A 73 -10.95 -5.90 0.29
N GLY A 74 -11.22 -4.89 1.14
CA GLY A 74 -12.58 -4.53 1.52
C GLY A 74 -13.44 -4.16 0.32
N SER A 75 -12.96 -3.25 -0.53
CA SER A 75 -13.67 -2.84 -1.75
C SER A 75 -13.89 -4.00 -2.71
N LEU A 76 -12.90 -4.89 -2.91
CA LEU A 76 -13.07 -6.04 -3.80
C LEU A 76 -14.20 -6.97 -3.35
N ARG A 77 -14.31 -7.21 -2.03
CA ARG A 77 -15.37 -8.05 -1.44
C ARG A 77 -16.77 -7.45 -1.57
N GLU A 78 -16.87 -6.13 -1.62
CA GLU A 78 -18.15 -5.44 -1.84
C GLU A 78 -18.53 -5.37 -3.33
N LEU A 79 -17.54 -5.41 -4.23
CA LEU A 79 -17.74 -5.31 -5.67
C LEU A 79 -17.98 -6.67 -6.36
N VAL A 80 -17.51 -7.77 -5.77
CA VAL A 80 -17.60 -9.11 -6.36
C VAL A 80 -18.28 -10.07 -5.38
N SER A 81 -19.22 -10.87 -5.87
CA SER A 81 -19.91 -11.85 -5.04
C SER A 81 -18.90 -12.83 -4.41
N PRO A 82 -19.05 -13.24 -3.13
CA PRO A 82 -18.10 -14.16 -2.49
C PRO A 82 -17.93 -15.50 -3.22
N SER A 83 -18.92 -15.95 -3.98
CA SER A 83 -18.87 -17.15 -4.82
C SER A 83 -18.06 -16.99 -6.10
N GLU A 84 -17.72 -15.75 -6.48
CA GLU A 84 -17.09 -15.38 -7.74
C GLU A 84 -15.64 -14.93 -7.58
N VAL A 85 -15.15 -14.75 -6.35
CA VAL A 85 -13.75 -14.37 -6.07
C VAL A 85 -12.87 -15.64 -5.98
N PRO A 86 -11.98 -15.90 -6.95
CA PRO A 86 -11.03 -17.00 -6.82
C PRO A 86 -10.11 -16.76 -5.61
N PRO A 87 -9.69 -17.81 -4.87
CA PRO A 87 -8.75 -17.67 -3.76
C PRO A 87 -7.46 -16.91 -4.13
N ASP A 88 -6.97 -17.09 -5.36
CA ASP A 88 -5.79 -16.39 -5.87
C ASP A 88 -6.01 -14.87 -6.01
N GLU A 89 -7.25 -14.45 -6.23
CA GLU A 89 -7.61 -13.04 -6.38
C GLU A 89 -7.61 -12.33 -5.02
N VAL A 90 -7.98 -13.05 -3.95
CA VAL A 90 -7.82 -12.58 -2.57
C VAL A 90 -6.34 -12.31 -2.26
N HIS A 91 -5.45 -13.25 -2.63
CA HIS A 91 -4.01 -13.06 -2.45
C HIS A 91 -3.48 -11.87 -3.24
N ARG A 92 -3.89 -11.72 -4.51
CA ARG A 92 -3.53 -10.55 -5.32
C ARG A 92 -4.04 -9.25 -4.72
N ALA A 93 -5.23 -9.23 -4.14
CA ALA A 93 -5.80 -8.02 -3.53
C ALA A 93 -5.02 -7.58 -2.28
N LEU A 94 -4.62 -8.54 -1.44
CA LEU A 94 -3.75 -8.28 -0.29
C LEU A 94 -2.38 -7.75 -0.75
N LEU A 95 -1.80 -8.35 -1.80
CA LEU A 95 -0.54 -7.91 -2.38
C LEU A 95 -0.62 -6.50 -2.97
N VAL A 96 -1.67 -6.20 -3.75
CA VAL A 96 -1.92 -4.85 -4.28
C VAL A 96 -2.13 -3.87 -3.13
N GLY A 97 -2.81 -4.27 -2.05
CA GLY A 97 -2.90 -3.48 -0.83
C GLY A 97 -1.54 -3.16 -0.21
N TRP A 98 -0.61 -4.13 -0.17
CA TRP A 98 0.77 -3.88 0.26
C TRP A 98 1.54 -2.97 -0.69
N CYS A 99 1.33 -3.06 -2.01
CA CYS A 99 1.89 -2.10 -2.96
C CYS A 99 1.48 -0.66 -2.63
N ILE A 100 0.24 -0.43 -2.16
CA ILE A 100 -0.22 0.90 -1.73
C ILE A 100 0.40 1.33 -0.40
N GLU A 101 0.54 0.42 0.57
CA GLU A 101 1.23 0.73 1.83
C GLU A 101 2.73 1.01 1.61
N LEU A 102 3.36 0.34 0.63
CA LEU A 102 4.73 0.61 0.19
C LEU A 102 4.84 1.96 -0.50
N LEU A 103 3.85 2.33 -1.33
CA LEU A 103 3.78 3.67 -1.93
C LEU A 103 3.66 4.75 -0.86
N GLN A 104 2.84 4.51 0.16
CA GLN A 104 2.77 5.41 1.32
C GLN A 104 4.11 5.47 2.05
N ALA A 105 4.78 4.34 2.27
CA ALA A 105 6.09 4.31 2.93
C ALA A 105 7.14 5.12 2.16
N PHE A 106 7.17 4.99 0.83
CA PHE A 106 8.00 5.81 -0.06
C PHE A 106 7.77 7.31 0.16
N PHE A 107 6.51 7.76 0.13
CA PHE A 107 6.19 9.17 0.37
C PHE A 107 6.57 9.62 1.77
N LEU A 108 6.30 8.82 2.81
CA LEU A 108 6.60 9.19 4.19
C LEU A 108 8.11 9.29 4.46
N VAL A 109 8.93 8.37 3.93
CA VAL A 109 10.39 8.46 4.08
C VAL A 109 10.92 9.74 3.44
N SER A 110 10.41 10.09 2.26
CA SER A 110 10.81 11.32 1.55
C SER A 110 10.31 12.59 2.26
N ASP A 111 9.04 12.60 2.67
CA ASP A 111 8.37 13.71 3.37
C ASP A 111 9.03 13.98 4.72
N ASP A 112 9.38 12.95 5.49
CA ASP A 112 10.07 13.11 6.77
C ASP A 112 11.43 13.84 6.61
N ILE A 113 12.13 13.65 5.50
CA ILE A 113 13.37 14.37 5.17
C ILE A 113 13.07 15.82 4.79
N MET A 114 12.12 16.03 3.88
CA MET A 114 11.74 17.36 3.37
C MET A 114 11.22 18.28 4.50
N ASP A 115 10.47 17.71 5.44
CA ASP A 115 9.86 18.42 6.57
C ASP A 115 10.77 18.48 7.80
N ALA A 116 11.97 17.90 7.73
CA ALA A 116 12.90 17.75 8.85
C ALA A 116 12.25 17.10 10.10
N SER A 117 11.35 16.13 9.88
CA SER A 117 10.61 15.44 10.93
C SER A 117 11.52 14.61 11.84
N LEU A 118 11.16 14.49 13.13
CA LEU A 118 11.96 13.74 14.11
C LEU A 118 11.50 12.29 14.29
N THR A 119 10.18 12.08 14.33
CA THR A 119 9.58 10.78 14.66
C THR A 119 8.41 10.44 13.75
N ARG A 120 8.26 9.15 13.43
CA ARG A 120 7.17 8.57 12.66
C ARG A 120 6.74 7.25 13.32
N ARG A 121 5.43 7.04 13.49
CA ARG A 121 4.85 5.80 14.08
C ARG A 121 5.46 5.41 15.43
N GLY A 122 5.80 6.40 16.27
CA GLY A 122 6.37 6.20 17.60
C GLY A 122 7.87 5.84 17.62
N GLN A 123 8.56 5.92 16.49
CA GLN A 123 10.00 5.66 16.34
C GLN A 123 10.69 6.83 15.63
N PRO A 124 12.03 6.95 15.67
CA PRO A 124 12.75 7.93 14.86
C PRO A 124 12.41 7.80 13.36
N CYS A 125 12.27 8.92 12.65
CA CYS A 125 12.17 8.90 11.19
C CYS A 125 13.36 8.15 10.58
N TRP A 126 13.18 7.49 9.44
CA TRP A 126 14.20 6.61 8.86
C TRP A 126 15.55 7.30 8.68
N TYR A 127 15.55 8.51 8.13
CA TYR A 127 16.76 9.31 7.91
C TYR A 127 17.44 9.77 9.22
N LYS A 128 16.76 9.70 10.37
CA LYS A 128 17.30 10.00 11.70
C LYS A 128 17.88 8.78 12.40
N LYS A 129 17.64 7.57 11.90
CA LYS A 129 18.25 6.36 12.47
C LYS A 129 19.76 6.39 12.26
N GLU A 130 20.50 5.94 13.27
CA GLU A 130 21.97 5.90 13.23
C GLU A 130 22.47 5.11 12.02
N GLY A 131 23.44 5.68 11.30
CA GLY A 131 24.01 5.07 10.08
C GLY A 131 23.17 5.22 8.81
N ILE A 132 22.01 5.93 8.85
CA ILE A 132 21.16 6.11 7.66
C ILE A 132 21.38 7.47 7.00
N GLY A 133 21.09 8.57 7.71
CA GLY A 133 21.21 9.92 7.13
C GLY A 133 20.44 10.05 5.80
N LEU A 134 21.09 10.68 4.81
CA LEU A 134 20.48 10.94 3.50
C LEU A 134 20.48 9.74 2.55
N ASP A 135 21.09 8.61 2.92
CA ASP A 135 20.95 7.36 2.15
C ASP A 135 19.47 6.92 2.10
N ALA A 136 18.67 7.41 3.06
CA ALA A 136 17.21 7.31 3.08
C ALA A 136 16.53 7.77 1.78
N ILE A 137 17.15 8.67 1.01
CA ILE A 137 16.64 9.10 -0.31
C ILE A 137 16.62 7.90 -1.27
N ASN A 138 17.72 7.15 -1.35
CA ASN A 138 17.79 5.95 -2.17
C ASN A 138 16.89 4.85 -1.62
N ASP A 139 16.79 4.71 -0.29
CA ASP A 139 15.88 3.74 0.32
C ASP A 139 14.40 4.04 -0.01
N ALA A 140 14.02 5.30 -0.16
CA ALA A 140 12.70 5.68 -0.64
C ALA A 140 12.46 5.18 -2.08
N PHE A 141 13.45 5.33 -2.97
CA PHE A 141 13.36 4.78 -4.33
C PHE A 141 13.33 3.24 -4.35
N LEU A 142 13.97 2.57 -3.39
CA LEU A 142 13.83 1.13 -3.23
C LEU A 142 12.39 0.74 -2.86
N LEU A 143 11.73 1.48 -1.96
CA LEU A 143 10.33 1.26 -1.59
C LEU A 143 9.39 1.41 -2.79
N GLU A 144 9.60 2.41 -3.63
CA GLU A 144 8.83 2.59 -4.86
C GLU A 144 9.14 1.48 -5.88
N GLY A 145 10.42 1.20 -6.11
CA GLY A 145 10.87 0.24 -7.12
C GLY A 145 10.32 -1.17 -6.90
N VAL A 146 10.18 -1.61 -5.64
CA VAL A 146 9.64 -2.94 -5.34
C VAL A 146 8.15 -3.08 -5.68
N ILE A 147 7.38 -1.98 -5.71
CA ILE A 147 5.95 -2.00 -6.09
C ILE A 147 5.81 -2.58 -7.50
N TYR A 148 6.57 -2.06 -8.44
CA TYR A 148 6.49 -2.48 -9.84
C TYR A 148 7.03 -3.90 -10.04
N ARG A 149 7.96 -4.36 -9.20
CA ARG A 149 8.43 -5.76 -9.20
C ARG A 149 7.31 -6.70 -8.75
N LEU A 150 6.63 -6.38 -7.66
CA LEU A 150 5.50 -7.16 -7.12
C LEU A 150 4.35 -7.21 -8.12
N LEU A 151 3.91 -6.05 -8.65
CA LEU A 151 2.86 -5.99 -9.66
C LEU A 151 3.23 -6.80 -10.91
N ARG A 152 4.47 -6.70 -11.41
CA ARG A 152 4.92 -7.46 -12.56
C ARG A 152 4.94 -8.96 -12.29
N ARG A 153 5.31 -9.41 -11.10
CA ARG A 153 5.36 -10.85 -10.81
C ARG A 153 3.98 -11.46 -10.67
N HIS A 154 3.11 -10.79 -9.92
CA HIS A 154 1.84 -11.39 -9.49
C HIS A 154 0.64 -11.01 -10.37
N CYS A 155 0.71 -9.86 -11.04
CA CYS A 155 -0.41 -9.34 -11.81
C CYS A 155 -0.17 -9.39 -13.33
N ARG A 156 1.03 -9.64 -13.85
CA ARG A 156 1.33 -9.54 -15.30
C ARG A 156 0.45 -10.39 -16.23
N GLY A 157 -0.02 -11.54 -15.76
CA GLY A 157 -0.95 -12.40 -16.52
C GLY A 157 -2.42 -11.95 -16.44
N GLN A 158 -2.73 -10.96 -15.62
CA GLN A 158 -4.09 -10.51 -15.36
C GLN A 158 -4.49 -9.39 -16.31
N ARG A 159 -5.78 -9.35 -16.66
CA ARG A 159 -6.34 -8.37 -17.60
C ARG A 159 -6.17 -6.92 -17.11
N TYR A 160 -6.13 -6.72 -15.79
CA TYR A 160 -6.00 -5.41 -15.16
C TYR A 160 -4.55 -4.96 -14.92
N TYR A 161 -3.53 -5.72 -15.34
CA TYR A 161 -2.14 -5.39 -15.04
C TYR A 161 -1.74 -3.97 -15.47
N ILE A 162 -2.04 -3.61 -16.72
CA ILE A 162 -1.70 -2.31 -17.29
C ILE A 162 -2.47 -1.20 -16.56
N HIS A 163 -3.75 -1.43 -16.26
CA HIS A 163 -4.55 -0.48 -15.48
C HIS A 163 -3.97 -0.23 -14.09
N LEU A 164 -3.47 -1.26 -13.41
CA LEU A 164 -2.77 -1.07 -12.14
C LEU A 164 -1.49 -0.26 -12.34
N LEU A 165 -0.65 -0.58 -13.34
CA LEU A 165 0.56 0.20 -13.59
C LEU A 165 0.25 1.67 -13.82
N GLU A 166 -0.66 1.98 -14.74
CA GLU A 166 -1.08 3.35 -15.07
C GLU A 166 -1.65 4.06 -13.84
N LEU A 167 -2.50 3.39 -13.07
CA LEU A 167 -3.10 3.95 -11.86
C LEU A 167 -2.05 4.29 -10.79
N PHE A 168 -1.08 3.39 -10.55
CA PHE A 168 -0.01 3.64 -9.57
C PHE A 168 0.92 4.77 -10.04
N THR A 169 1.32 4.80 -11.31
CA THR A 169 2.20 5.86 -11.83
C THR A 169 1.51 7.22 -11.86
N GLU A 170 0.25 7.29 -12.29
CA GLU A 170 -0.52 8.54 -12.33
C GLU A 170 -0.77 9.08 -10.91
N THR A 171 -1.15 8.20 -9.99
CA THR A 171 -1.36 8.59 -8.59
C THR A 171 -0.08 9.07 -7.94
N SER A 172 1.07 8.47 -8.28
CA SER A 172 2.36 8.90 -7.74
C SER A 172 2.71 10.30 -8.22
N PHE A 173 2.59 10.55 -9.53
CA PHE A 173 2.80 11.87 -10.12
C PHE A 173 1.87 12.94 -9.53
N GLN A 174 0.58 12.63 -9.36
CA GLN A 174 -0.38 13.51 -8.69
C GLN A 174 0.04 13.85 -7.25
N THR A 175 0.54 12.86 -6.51
CA THR A 175 0.99 13.05 -5.13
C THR A 175 2.23 13.93 -5.06
N GLU A 176 3.18 13.73 -5.97
CA GLU A 176 4.39 14.55 -6.11
C GLU A 176 4.07 16.01 -6.48
N LEU A 177 3.11 16.24 -7.38
CA LEU A 177 2.61 17.59 -7.67
C LEU A 177 1.98 18.24 -6.43
N GLY A 178 1.23 17.47 -5.65
CA GLY A 178 0.68 17.91 -4.37
C GLY A 178 1.77 18.29 -3.37
N GLN A 179 2.83 17.48 -3.27
CA GLN A 179 4.00 17.77 -2.44
C GLN A 179 4.73 19.03 -2.90
N ALA A 180 4.89 19.23 -4.22
CA ALA A 180 5.51 20.43 -4.77
C ALA A 180 4.71 21.69 -4.39
N LEU A 181 3.37 21.64 -4.46
CA LEU A 181 2.51 22.73 -4.02
C LEU A 181 2.67 23.02 -2.52
N ASP A 182 2.79 21.98 -1.69
CA ASP A 182 2.98 22.09 -0.24
C ASP A 182 4.28 22.83 0.10
N LEU A 183 5.41 22.36 -0.45
CA LEU A 183 6.73 22.96 -0.27
C LEU A 183 6.80 24.40 -0.79
N MET A 184 6.18 24.68 -1.95
CA MET A 184 6.11 26.03 -2.50
C MET A 184 5.22 26.96 -1.69
N THR A 185 4.32 26.44 -0.85
CA THR A 185 3.41 27.26 -0.04
C THR A 185 4.11 27.84 1.18
N ALA A 186 5.04 27.10 1.78
CA ALA A 186 5.81 27.54 2.95
C ALA A 186 7.34 27.44 2.68
N PRO A 187 7.90 28.24 1.76
CA PRO A 187 9.32 28.17 1.44
C PRO A 187 10.19 28.52 2.66
N PRO A 188 11.30 27.81 2.90
CA PRO A 188 12.23 28.15 3.97
C PRO A 188 12.71 29.59 3.80
N HIS A 189 12.74 30.35 4.89
CA HIS A 189 13.26 31.73 4.96
C HIS A 189 12.46 32.81 4.23
N LYS A 190 11.26 32.51 3.71
CA LYS A 190 10.36 33.52 3.13
C LYS A 190 8.93 33.33 3.66
N ILE A 191 8.46 34.28 4.46
CA ILE A 191 7.07 34.33 4.93
C ILE A 191 6.23 34.98 3.83
N ASP A 192 5.34 34.19 3.21
CA ASP A 192 4.42 34.64 2.17
C ASP A 192 3.00 34.14 2.49
N LEU A 193 2.30 34.88 3.36
CA LEU A 193 0.97 34.50 3.84
C LEU A 193 -0.11 34.63 2.76
N ASP A 194 0.15 35.35 1.67
CA ASP A 194 -0.80 35.50 0.56
C ASP A 194 -1.06 34.16 -0.16
N ARG A 195 -0.15 33.19 0.00
CA ARG A 195 -0.32 31.82 -0.51
C ARG A 195 -1.26 30.98 0.34
N PHE A 196 -1.59 31.40 1.56
CA PHE A 196 -2.43 30.63 2.49
C PHE A 196 -3.92 30.85 2.20
N THR A 197 -4.32 30.51 0.98
CA THR A 197 -5.72 30.58 0.54
C THR A 197 -6.40 29.23 0.67
N MET A 198 -7.73 29.23 0.81
CA MET A 198 -8.51 28.00 0.79
C MET A 198 -8.37 27.22 -0.53
N GLU A 199 -8.16 27.91 -1.65
CA GLU A 199 -7.89 27.27 -2.94
C GLU A 199 -6.57 26.50 -2.91
N ARG A 200 -5.49 27.11 -2.41
CA ARG A 200 -4.19 26.46 -2.28
C ARG A 200 -4.26 25.25 -1.35
N TYR A 201 -4.90 25.41 -0.19
CA TYR A 201 -5.08 24.33 0.76
C TYR A 201 -5.85 23.14 0.15
N LYS A 202 -6.97 23.41 -0.51
CA LYS A 202 -7.76 22.37 -1.19
C LYS A 202 -6.96 21.64 -2.26
N ALA A 203 -6.16 22.37 -3.05
CA ALA A 203 -5.30 21.77 -4.07
C ALA A 203 -4.24 20.85 -3.43
N ILE A 204 -3.54 21.31 -2.40
CA ILE A 204 -2.54 20.51 -1.68
C ILE A 204 -3.17 19.23 -1.15
N VAL A 205 -4.26 19.33 -0.36
CA VAL A 205 -4.87 18.14 0.26
C VAL A 205 -5.40 17.16 -0.79
N LYS A 206 -6.03 17.66 -1.86
CA LYS A 206 -6.54 16.82 -2.95
C LYS A 206 -5.42 16.01 -3.62
N TYR A 207 -4.34 16.68 -4.02
CA TYR A 207 -3.25 16.04 -4.76
C TYR A 207 -2.27 15.29 -3.86
N LYS A 208 -1.79 15.91 -2.77
CA LYS A 208 -0.81 15.31 -1.84
C LYS A 208 -1.40 14.12 -1.08
N THR A 209 -2.71 14.08 -0.86
CA THR A 209 -3.31 13.07 0.04
C THR A 209 -4.46 12.28 -0.60
N ALA A 210 -5.46 12.95 -1.17
CA ALA A 210 -6.74 12.28 -1.44
C ALA A 210 -6.64 11.18 -2.51
N PHE A 211 -5.89 11.41 -3.60
CA PHE A 211 -5.73 10.42 -4.67
C PHE A 211 -5.13 9.10 -4.17
N TYR A 212 -3.95 9.12 -3.56
CA TYR A 212 -3.30 7.88 -3.12
C TYR A 212 -3.95 7.25 -1.87
N SER A 213 -4.67 8.04 -1.08
CA SER A 213 -5.25 7.57 0.18
C SER A 213 -6.66 7.01 0.05
N PHE A 214 -7.46 7.53 -0.89
CA PHE A 214 -8.86 7.15 -1.02
C PHE A 214 -9.19 6.61 -2.42
N TYR A 215 -8.79 7.31 -3.48
CA TYR A 215 -9.12 6.89 -4.85
C TYR A 215 -8.36 5.63 -5.27
N LEU A 216 -7.03 5.61 -5.10
CA LEU A 216 -6.16 4.51 -5.53
C LEU A 216 -6.60 3.13 -4.99
N PRO A 217 -6.86 2.93 -3.68
CA PRO A 217 -7.32 1.64 -3.16
C PRO A 217 -8.61 1.13 -3.80
N VAL A 218 -9.59 2.02 -3.98
CA VAL A 218 -10.91 1.65 -4.53
C VAL A 218 -10.81 1.41 -6.02
N ALA A 219 -10.13 2.28 -6.76
CA ALA A 219 -9.93 2.13 -8.20
C ALA A 219 -9.13 0.85 -8.54
N ALA A 220 -8.14 0.49 -7.73
CA ALA A 220 -7.42 -0.78 -7.88
C ALA A 220 -8.38 -1.98 -7.74
N ALA A 221 -9.23 -1.98 -6.72
CA ALA A 221 -10.23 -3.02 -6.52
C ALA A 221 -11.27 -3.07 -7.66
N MET A 222 -11.69 -1.92 -8.20
CA MET A 222 -12.59 -1.84 -9.35
C MET A 222 -11.98 -2.54 -10.58
N TYR A 223 -10.73 -2.23 -10.92
CA TYR A 223 -10.05 -2.90 -12.03
C TYR A 223 -9.90 -4.41 -11.80
N MET A 224 -9.60 -4.83 -10.56
CA MET A 224 -9.53 -6.25 -10.20
C MET A 224 -10.90 -6.95 -10.31
N ALA A 225 -11.98 -6.25 -10.02
CA ALA A 225 -13.36 -6.72 -10.20
C ALA A 225 -13.83 -6.71 -11.67
N GLY A 226 -12.98 -6.29 -12.62
CA GLY A 226 -13.33 -6.20 -14.04
C GLY A 226 -14.12 -4.95 -14.41
N ILE A 227 -14.21 -3.98 -13.51
CA ILE A 227 -14.84 -2.67 -13.72
C ILE A 227 -13.77 -1.74 -14.29
N GLY A 228 -13.77 -1.56 -15.61
CA GLY A 228 -12.77 -0.74 -16.32
C GLY A 228 -13.34 0.49 -17.03
N ASN A 229 -14.65 0.74 -16.94
CA ASN A 229 -15.27 1.86 -17.63
C ASN A 229 -14.94 3.18 -16.95
N GLU A 230 -14.58 4.18 -17.77
CA GLU A 230 -14.18 5.51 -17.32
C GLU A 230 -15.29 6.22 -16.52
N THR A 231 -16.56 6.04 -16.91
CA THR A 231 -17.70 6.67 -16.20
C THR A 231 -17.77 6.23 -14.75
N GLU A 232 -17.61 4.94 -14.47
CA GLU A 232 -17.67 4.38 -13.12
C GLU A 232 -16.49 4.87 -12.27
N HIS A 233 -15.29 4.90 -12.87
CA HIS A 233 -14.09 5.45 -12.23
C HIS A 233 -14.20 6.95 -11.94
N ASN A 234 -14.83 7.73 -12.82
CA ASN A 234 -15.04 9.17 -12.63
C ASN A 234 -16.09 9.46 -11.55
N ASN A 235 -17.14 8.64 -11.45
CA ASN A 235 -18.13 8.73 -10.38
C ASN A 235 -17.48 8.41 -9.02
N ALA A 236 -16.71 7.31 -8.93
CA ALA A 236 -15.96 6.97 -7.72
C ALA A 236 -14.95 8.07 -7.35
N LYS A 237 -14.24 8.62 -8.34
CA LYS A 237 -13.28 9.73 -8.15
C LYS A 237 -13.96 10.99 -7.60
N THR A 238 -15.17 11.31 -8.04
CA THR A 238 -15.93 12.46 -7.49
C THR A 238 -16.20 12.27 -6.01
N ILE A 239 -16.77 11.12 -5.62
CA ILE A 239 -17.13 10.83 -4.23
C ILE A 239 -15.89 10.76 -3.31
N LEU A 240 -14.80 10.16 -3.79
CA LEU A 240 -13.60 9.90 -2.98
C LEU A 240 -12.68 11.12 -2.85
N LEU A 241 -12.91 12.19 -3.62
CA LEU A 241 -12.11 13.41 -3.62
C LEU A 241 -12.89 14.67 -3.21
N GLU A 242 -14.15 14.54 -2.82
CA GLU A 242 -14.95 15.59 -2.17
C GLU A 242 -14.42 15.92 -0.76
#